data_AF-E1YCU8-F1
#
_entry.id   AF-E1YCU8-F1
#
_cell.length_a   1.000
_cell.length_b   1.000
_cell.length_c   1.000
_cell.angle_alpha   90.00
_cell.angle_beta   90.00
_cell.angle_gamma   90.00
#
_symmetry.space_group_name_H-M   'P 1'
#
loop_
_entity.id
_entity.type
_entity.pdbx_description
1 polymer ?
#
loop_
_entity_poly.entity_id
_entity_poly.type
_entity_poly.pdbx_seq_one_letter_code
_entity_poly.pdbx_strand_id
1 'polypeptide(L)' 'MKTLFDTNVILDVLLDREPFSDDASFLLSKVENSEIIGYICATTITTIHYLAAKALGAQAASGHIRSLSPFSS' A
#
# COMPACT_ATOMS: atom_id res chain seq x y z
N MET A 1 13.15 -11.81 -5.57
CA MET A 1 13.10 -10.67 -6.52
C MET A 1 12.83 -9.39 -5.74
N LYS A 2 13.36 -8.24 -6.17
CA LYS A 2 13.10 -6.93 -5.54
C LYS A 2 12.14 -6.14 -6.42
N THR A 3 11.06 -5.63 -5.84
CA THR A 3 9.99 -4.93 -6.57
C THR A 3 9.69 -3.60 -5.89
N LEU A 4 9.78 -2.50 -6.64
CA LEU A 4 9.35 -1.17 -6.18
C LEU A 4 7.89 -0.97 -6.60
N PHE A 5 7.02 -0.71 -5.62
CA PHE A 5 5.61 -0.45 -5.84
C PHE A 5 5.35 1.05 -5.98
N ASP A 6 4.62 1.42 -7.03
CA ASP A 6 4.12 2.78 -7.18
C ASP A 6 3.05 3.08 -6.11
N THR A 7 2.89 4.36 -5.78
CA THR A 7 1.89 4.82 -4.82
C THR A 7 0.48 4.38 -5.22
N ASN A 8 0.15 4.36 -6.51
CA ASN A 8 -1.18 3.96 -6.97
C ASN A 8 -1.49 2.50 -6.66
N VAL A 9 -0.52 1.59 -6.77
CA VAL A 9 -0.75 0.17 -6.44
C VAL A 9 -1.13 0.01 -4.97
N ILE A 10 -0.50 0.78 -4.09
CA ILE A 10 -0.86 0.77 -2.68
C ILE A 10 -2.24 1.39 -2.45
N LEU A 11 -2.56 2.49 -3.14
CA LEU A 11 -3.89 3.10 -3.06
C LEU A 11 -4.99 2.19 -3.60
N ASP A 12 -4.69 1.37 -4.61
CA ASP A 12 -5.67 0.48 -5.21
C ASP A 12 -6.12 -0.60 -4.21
N VAL A 13 -5.20 -1.11 -3.39
CA VAL A 13 -5.54 -2.00 -2.26
C VAL A 13 -6.22 -1.25 -1.12
N LEU A 14 -5.68 -0.10 -0.72
CA LEU A 14 -6.18 0.62 0.46
C LEU A 14 -7.58 1.22 0.26
N LEU A 15 -7.93 1.58 -0.98
CA LEU A 15 -9.18 2.23 -1.32
C LEU A 15 -10.12 1.33 -2.13
N ASP A 16 -9.75 0.06 -2.33
CA ASP A 16 -10.50 -0.91 -3.13
C ASP A 16 -10.84 -0.39 -4.54
N ARG A 17 -9.82 0.14 -5.24
CA ARG A 17 -10.02 0.80 -6.54
C ARG A 17 -10.06 -0.21 -7.68
N GLU A 18 -11.24 -0.38 -8.22
CA GLU A 18 -11.42 -1.06 -9.50
C GLU A 18 -10.75 -0.30 -10.66
N PRO A 19 -10.18 -1.01 -11.66
CA PRO A 19 -10.22 -2.47 -11.85
C PRO A 19 -9.02 -3.22 -11.24
N PHE A 20 -8.15 -2.55 -10.47
CA PHE A 20 -6.83 -3.08 -10.12
C PHE A 20 -6.72 -3.56 -8.67
N SER A 21 -7.78 -3.44 -7.87
CA SER A 21 -7.79 -3.80 -6.45
C SER A 21 -7.33 -5.25 -6.21
N ASP A 22 -7.87 -6.20 -6.98
CA ASP A 22 -7.54 -7.63 -6.87
C ASP A 22 -6.09 -7.92 -7.26
N ASP A 23 -5.63 -7.39 -8.39
CA ASP A 23 -4.26 -7.58 -8.88
C ASP A 23 -3.23 -6.98 -7.93
N ALA A 24 -3.52 -5.78 -7.42
CA ALA A 24 -2.66 -5.11 -6.45
C ALA A 24 -2.61 -5.90 -5.13
N SER A 25 -3.75 -6.37 -4.64
CA SER A 25 -3.84 -7.21 -3.42
C SER A 25 -3.06 -8.51 -3.58
N PHE A 26 -3.15 -9.16 -4.75
CA PHE A 26 -2.37 -10.34 -5.07
C PHE A 26 -0.86 -10.05 -4.99
N LEU A 27 -0.38 -8.96 -5.59
CA LEU A 27 1.04 -8.60 -5.54
C LEU A 27 1.51 -8.30 -4.11
N LEU A 28 0.68 -7.64 -3.31
CA LEU A 28 0.99 -7.34 -1.90
C LEU A 28 1.06 -8.63 -1.07
N SER A 29 0.19 -9.61 -1.32
CA SER A 29 0.24 -10.92 -0.64
C SER A 29 1.57 -11.66 -0.87
N LYS A 30 2.22 -11.45 -2.02
CA LYS A 30 3.55 -12.01 -2.31
C LYS A 30 4.64 -11.41 -1.43
N VAL A 31 4.50 -10.15 -1.04
CA VAL A 31 5.40 -9.51 -0.07
C VAL A 31 5.15 -10.08 1.33
N GLU A 32 3.89 -10.20 1.74
CA GLU A 32 3.50 -10.76 3.05
C GLU A 32 3.98 -12.21 3.22
N ASN A 33 3.87 -13.02 2.16
CA ASN A 33 4.35 -14.40 2.14
C ASN A 33 5.87 -14.52 1.96
N SER A 34 6.62 -13.40 1.98
CA SER A 34 8.08 -13.36 1.78
C SER A 34 8.56 -13.97 0.45
N GLU A 35 7.69 -14.06 -0.56
CA GLU A 35 8.04 -14.56 -1.89
C GLU A 35 8.82 -13.50 -2.69
N ILE A 36 8.56 -12.21 -2.43
CA ILE A 36 9.28 -11.07 -3.00
C ILE A 36 9.62 -10.04 -1.92
N ILE A 37 10.64 -9.23 -2.18
CA ILE A 37 10.97 -8.07 -1.35
C ILE A 37 10.31 -6.83 -1.97
N GLY A 38 9.33 -6.27 -1.28
CA GLY A 38 8.62 -5.06 -1.69
C GLY A 38 9.27 -3.79 -1.13
N TYR A 39 9.39 -2.78 -1.98
CA TYR A 39 9.82 -1.44 -1.60
C TYR A 39 8.70 -0.45 -1.93
N ILE A 40 8.58 0.62 -1.13
CA ILE A 40 7.77 1.79 -1.42
C ILE A 40 8.63 3.03 -1.19
N CYS A 41 8.39 4.12 -1.93
CA CYS A 41 9.10 5.36 -1.67
C CYS A 41 8.76 5.91 -0.28
N ALA A 42 9.73 6.43 0.45
CA ALA A 42 9.48 7.01 1.79
C ALA A 42 8.43 8.15 1.77
N THR A 43 8.36 8.91 0.67
CA THR A 43 7.35 9.96 0.45
C THR A 43 5.94 9.41 0.19
N THR A 44 5.83 8.15 -0.21
CA THR A 44 4.55 7.45 -0.41
C THR A 44 3.83 7.23 0.90
N ILE A 45 4.54 7.01 2.03
CA ILE A 45 3.91 6.81 3.35
C ILE A 45 3.10 8.05 3.77
N THR A 46 3.68 9.24 3.69
CA THR A 46 2.98 10.49 4.02
C THR A 46 1.86 10.81 3.03
N THR A 47 2.04 10.45 1.76
CA THR A 47 1.05 10.68 0.70
C THR A 47 -0.16 9.77 0.87
N ILE A 48 0.06 8.48 1.15
CA ILE A 48 -0.99 7.52 1.46
C ILE A 48 -1.75 7.95 2.71
N HIS A 49 -1.07 8.37 3.76
CA HIS A 49 -1.74 8.87 4.97
C HIS A 49 -2.70 10.01 4.65
N TYR A 50 -2.24 10.98 3.85
CA TYR A 50 -3.05 12.13 3.46
C TYR A 50 -4.23 11.74 2.56
N LEU A 51 -4.00 10.86 1.57
CA LEU A 51 -5.04 10.41 0.64
C LEU A 51 -6.07 9.52 1.33
N ALA A 52 -5.64 8.58 2.17
CA ALA A 52 -6.53 7.75 2.98
C ALA A 52 -7.33 8.60 3.98
N ALA A 53 -6.72 9.60 4.62
CA ALA A 53 -7.43 10.50 5.53
C ALA A 53 -8.49 11.33 4.81
N LYS A 54 -8.21 11.75 3.57
CA LYS A 54 -9.14 12.49 2.73
C LYS A 54 -10.29 11.63 2.19
N ALA A 55 -10.04 10.36 1.89
CA ALA A 55 -11.03 9.44 1.32
C ALA A 55 -11.88 8.72 2.38
N LEU A 56 -11.28 8.31 3.51
CA LEU A 56 -11.88 7.41 4.50
C LEU A 56 -12.03 8.05 5.90
N GLY A 57 -11.51 9.26 6.11
CA GLY A 57 -11.44 9.91 7.41
C GLY A 57 -10.19 9.53 8.23
N ALA A 58 -9.80 10.40 9.17
CA ALA A 58 -8.50 10.33 9.85
C ALA A 58 -8.26 9.05 10.69
N GLN A 59 -9.32 8.44 11.23
CA GLN A 59 -9.19 7.19 12.00
C GLN A 59 -8.82 5.99 11.11
N ALA A 60 -9.41 5.86 9.92
CA ALA A 60 -9.10 4.77 9.00
C ALA A 60 -7.67 4.88 8.43
N ALA A 61 -7.22 6.11 8.16
CA ALA A 61 -5.88 6.39 7.61
C ALA A 61 -4.72 5.92 8.51
N SER A 62 -4.92 5.96 9.83
CA SER A 62 -3.88 5.56 10.78
C SER A 62 -3.71 4.04 10.84
N GLY A 63 -4.80 3.28 10.60
CA GLY A 63 -4.75 1.81 10.52
C GLY A 63 -3.97 1.32 9.29
N HIS A 64 -4.11 2.02 8.17
CA HIS A 64 -3.47 1.65 6.90
C HIS A 64 -1.96 1.91 6.82
N ILE A 65 -1.40 2.84 7.61
CA ILE A 65 0.06 2.97 7.68
C ILE A 65 0.68 1.71 8.30
N ARG A 66 0.03 1.13 9.32
CA ARG A 66 0.58 -0.02 10.05
C ARG A 66 0.69 -1.27 9.17
N SER A 67 -0.20 -1.43 8.18
CA SER A 67 -0.13 -2.54 7.22
C SER A 67 1.03 -2.42 6.23
N LEU A 68 1.71 -1.27 6.14
CA LEU A 68 2.90 -1.08 5.29
C LEU A 68 4.22 -1.46 5.97
N SER A 69 4.19 -1.90 7.23
CA SER A 69 5.38 -2.38 7.96
C SER A 69 6.20 -3.50 7.26
N PRO A 70 5.62 -4.38 6.42
CA PRO A 70 6.40 -5.38 5.68
C PRO A 70 7.30 -4.79 4.58
N PHE A 71 7.07 -3.54 4.18
CA PHE A 71 7.83 -2.87 3.12
C PHE A 71 9.04 -2.15 3.71
N SER A 72 10.22 -2.46 3.17
CA SER A 72 11.45 -1.71 3.47
C SER A 72 11.53 -0.45 2.60
N SER A 73 11.86 0.70 3.21
CA SER A 73 12.03 2.01 2.53
C SER A 73 13.34 2.12 1.76
#